data_AF-A0A353VY99-F1
#
_entry.id   AF-A0A353VY99-F1
#
_cell.length_a   1.000
_cell.length_b   1.000
_cell.length_c   1.000
_cell.angle_alpha   90.00
_cell.angle_beta   90.00
_cell.angle_gamma   90.00
#
_symmetry.space_group_name_H-M   'P 1'
#
loop_
_entity.id
_entity.type
_entity.pdbx_description
1 polymer ?
#
loop_
_entity_poly.entity_id
_entity_poly.type
_entity_poly.pdbx_seq_one_letter_code
_entity_poly.pdbx_strand_id
1 'polypeptide(L)' 'NNIFLEIRAGTGGEEAALFSGDLMRMYSRYAEIKKWEVEFISISESDLEGYK' A
#
# COMPACT_ATOMS: atom_id res chain seq x y z
N ASN A 1 -5.92 0.64 20.29
CA ASN A 1 -6.94 0.67 19.22
C ASN A 1 -6.19 0.48 17.92
N ASN A 2 -6.54 -0.53 17.13
CA ASN A 2 -5.82 -0.88 15.89
C ASN A 2 -6.67 -0.44 14.69
N ILE A 3 -6.05 -0.34 13.51
CA ILE A 3 -6.73 0.03 12.27
C ILE A 3 -6.42 -0.95 11.16
N PHE A 4 -7.33 -1.05 10.20
CA PHE A 4 -7.04 -1.62 8.89
C PHE A 4 -6.84 -0.48 7.89
N LEU A 5 -5.78 -0.58 7.09
CA LEU A 5 -5.51 0.33 5.98
C LEU A 5 -5.64 -0.46 4.69
N GLU A 6 -6.56 -0.02 3.83
CA GLU A 6 -6.75 -0.59 2.51
C GLU A 6 -6.43 0.49 1.45
N ILE A 7 -5.54 0.14 0.53
CA ILE A 7 -5.12 1.01 -0.57
C ILE A 7 -5.54 0.32 -1.87
N ARG A 8 -6.27 1.03 -2.73
CA ARG A 8 -6.75 0.52 -4.03
C ARG A 8 -6.39 1.51 -5.13
N ALA A 9 -6.01 0.99 -6.29
CA ALA A 9 -5.81 1.83 -7.46
C ALA A 9 -7.17 2.43 -7.90
N GLY A 10 -7.17 3.75 -8.09
CA GLY A 10 -8.31 4.48 -8.63
C GLY A 10 -8.30 4.49 -10.17
N THR A 11 -8.91 5.52 -10.75
CA THR A 11 -8.79 5.78 -12.20
C THR A 11 -7.35 6.15 -12.55
N GLY A 12 -6.88 5.71 -13.72
CA GLY A 12 -5.53 6.01 -14.20
C GLY A 12 -4.68 4.78 -14.50
N GLY A 13 -5.25 3.58 -14.53
CA GLY A 13 -4.57 2.39 -15.05
C GLY A 13 -3.27 2.07 -14.31
N GLU A 14 -2.17 2.00 -15.06
CA GLU A 14 -0.85 1.64 -14.55
C GLU A 14 -0.30 2.68 -13.57
N GLU A 15 -0.49 3.98 -13.85
CA GLU A 15 -0.04 5.05 -12.97
C GLU A 15 -0.74 5.01 -11.61
N ALA A 16 -2.02 4.62 -11.58
CA ALA A 16 -2.77 4.47 -10.34
C ALA A 16 -2.28 3.26 -9.51
N ALA A 17 -1.88 2.17 -10.16
CA ALA A 17 -1.31 1.00 -9.50
C ALA A 17 0.09 1.28 -8.92
N LEU A 18 0.94 1.98 -9.69
CA LEU A 18 2.25 2.44 -9.21
C LEU A 18 2.12 3.36 -7.99
N PHE A 19 1.21 4.33 -8.06
CA PHE A 19 0.98 5.26 -6.95
C PHE A 19 0.42 4.56 -5.70
N SER A 20 -0.41 3.53 -5.87
CA SER A 20 -0.87 2.69 -4.75
C SER A 20 0.29 1.97 -4.07
N GLY A 21 1.28 1.51 -4.83
CA GLY A 21 2.54 0.98 -4.31
C GLY A 21 3.35 2.01 -3.51
N ASP A 22 3.47 3.24 -4.02
CA ASP A 22 4.15 4.34 -3.33
C ASP A 22 3.48 4.68 -1.99
N LEU A 23 2.14 4.75 -1.96
CA LEU A 23 1.39 4.97 -0.72
C LEU A 23 1.62 3.83 0.28
N MET A 24 1.60 2.57 -0.17
CA MET A 24 1.85 1.44 0.73
C MET A 24 3.25 1.51 1.34
N ARG A 25 4.26 1.83 0.53
CA ARG A 25 5.64 2.03 0.99
C ARG A 25 5.75 3.21 1.96
N MET A 26 5.08 4.32 1.68
CA MET A 26 5.06 5.50 2.54
C MET A 26 4.47 5.18 3.92
N TYR A 27 3.30 4.56 3.97
CA TYR A 27 2.64 4.22 5.23
C TYR A 27 3.40 3.14 6.01
N SER A 28 3.98 2.15 5.34
CA SER A 28 4.83 1.15 5.98
C SER A 28 6.04 1.79 6.66
N ARG A 29 6.75 2.69 5.96
CA ARG A 29 7.86 3.45 6.56
C ARG A 29 7.41 4.33 7.73
N TYR A 30 6.24 4.96 7.63
CA TYR A 30 5.70 5.77 8.72
C TYR A 30 5.40 4.91 9.96
N ALA A 31 4.77 3.75 9.77
CA ALA A 31 4.50 2.80 10.84
C ALA A 31 5.80 2.31 11.51
N GLU A 32 6.83 1.97 10.73
CA GLU A 32 8.16 1.60 11.24
C GLU A 32 8.78 2.72 12.10
N ILE A 33 8.75 3.98 11.64
CA ILE A 33 9.24 5.15 12.40
C ILE A 33 8.49 5.31 13.72
N LYS A 34 7.18 5.02 13.73
CA LYS A 34 6.33 5.04 14.91
C LYS A 34 6.43 3.77 15.77
N LYS A 35 7.24 2.79 15.36
CA LYS A 35 7.37 1.47 16.00
C LYS A 35 6.03 0.73 16.09
N TRP A 36 5.19 0.90 15.09
CA TRP A 36 3.95 0.15 14.94
C TRP A 36 4.23 -1.14 14.18
N GLU A 37 3.52 -2.19 14.55
CA GLU A 37 3.52 -3.46 13.83
C GLU A 37 2.66 -3.33 12.57
N VAL A 38 3.16 -3.87 11.46
CA VAL A 38 2.46 -3.90 10.17
C VAL A 38 2.31 -5.36 9.76
N GLU A 39 1.07 -5.79 9.57
CA GLU A 39 0.73 -7.12 9.06
C GLU A 39 0.01 -6.97 7.72
N PHE A 40 0.48 -7.69 6.70
CA PHE A 40 -0.15 -7.73 5.39
C PHE A 40 -1.21 -8.84 5.34
N ILE A 41 -2.48 -8.46 5.16
CA ILE A 41 -3.60 -9.41 5.17
C ILE A 41 -3.95 -9.88 3.76
N SER A 42 -3.92 -8.98 2.79
CA SER A 42 -4.22 -9.28 1.38
C SER A 42 -3.45 -8.33 0.48
N ILE A 43 -2.89 -8.88 -0.59
CA ILE A 43 -2.14 -8.14 -1.60
C ILE A 43 -2.62 -8.64 -2.97
N SER A 44 -2.98 -7.73 -3.86
CA SER A 44 -3.12 -8.03 -5.28
C SER A 44 -2.00 -7.31 -6.01
N GLU A 45 -0.99 -8.03 -6.49
CA GLU A 45 0.11 -7.44 -7.23
C GLU A 45 -0.35 -7.02 -8.63
N SER A 46 0.22 -5.92 -9.14
CA SER A 46 0.18 -5.59 -10.57
C SER A 46 1.49 -6.03 -11.23
N ASP A 47 1.48 -6.23 -12.54
CA ASP A 47 2.64 -6.71 -13.30
C ASP A 47 3.84 -5.72 -13.30
N LEU A 48 3.71 -4.53 -12.71
CA LEU A 48 4.67 -3.41 -12.76
C LEU A 48 5.23 -2.98 -11.39
N GLU A 49 5.53 -3.92 -10.49
CA GLU A 49 5.99 -3.62 -9.10
C GLU A 49 4.98 -2.76 -8.29
N GLY A 50 3.69 -2.81 -8.65
CA GLY A 50 2.60 -2.09 -8.00
C GLY A 50 1.56 -3.00 -7.34
N TYR A 51 0.54 -2.39 -6.73
CA TYR A 51 -0.63 -3.11 -6.19
C TYR A 51 -1.89 -2.70 -6.95
N LYS A 52 -2.73 -3.69 -7.28
CA LYS A 52 -3.98 -3.56 -8.04
C LYS A 52 -5.14 -3.17 -7.12
#